data_AF-W7J4U1-F1
#
_entry.id   AF-W7J4U1-F1
#
_cell.length_a   1.000
_cell.length_b   1.000
_cell.length_c   1.000
_cell.angle_alpha   90.00
_cell.angle_beta   90.00
_cell.angle_gamma   90.00
#
_symmetry.space_group_name_H-M   'P 1'
#
loop_
_entity.id
_entity.type
_entity.pdbx_description
1 polymer ?
#
loop_
_entity_poly.entity_id
_entity_poly.type
_entity_poly.pdbx_seq_one_letter_code
_entity_poly.pdbx_strand_id
1 'polypeptide(L)'
;MTNMIEYLAEVVCRGVIAGVAVGTPEQEVRAALGPGGAETRQKGSVFVDYGLVEVVLSAGHCQSIMLQVHRFAFDDDRRAPGVLAPHFPPPPWVVPFQDLRAAIELRSANGVEDHRHHPGSRTYRVVDSDALINVLDGEQVVIGGTHPVAAGDVWSIELLSRP
;
A
#
# COMPACT_ATOMS: atom_id res chain seq x y z
N MET A 1 -15.35 14.04 0.32
CA MET A 1 -14.65 12.90 0.94
C MET A 1 -14.22 11.99 -0.19
N THR A 2 -12.92 11.82 -0.38
CA THR A 2 -12.38 10.89 -1.39
C THR A 2 -12.62 9.47 -0.90
N ASN A 3 -13.25 8.62 -1.71
CA ASN A 3 -13.42 7.22 -1.33
C ASN A 3 -12.04 6.51 -1.35
N MET A 4 -11.94 5.39 -0.63
CA MET A 4 -10.70 4.63 -0.49
C MET A 4 -10.06 4.24 -1.84
N ILE A 5 -10.85 3.78 -2.81
CA ILE A 5 -10.35 3.40 -4.14
C ILE A 5 -9.75 4.60 -4.86
N GLU A 6 -10.41 5.76 -4.83
CA GLU A 6 -9.91 6.99 -5.44
C GLU A 6 -8.60 7.45 -4.77
N TYR A 7 -8.47 7.28 -3.45
CA TYR A 7 -7.24 7.58 -2.72
C TYR A 7 -6.10 6.61 -3.10
N LEU A 8 -6.38 5.30 -3.14
CA LEU A 8 -5.39 4.31 -3.56
C LEU A 8 -4.95 4.53 -5.01
N ALA A 9 -5.88 4.86 -5.91
CA ALA A 9 -5.58 5.23 -7.29
C ALA A 9 -4.69 6.48 -7.36
N GLU A 10 -4.97 7.51 -6.56
CA GLU A 10 -4.10 8.68 -6.46
C GLU A 10 -2.70 8.32 -5.97
N VAL A 11 -2.61 7.51 -4.90
CA VAL A 11 -1.33 7.05 -4.33
C VAL A 11 -0.49 6.35 -5.39
N VAL A 12 -1.06 5.36 -6.08
CA VAL A 12 -0.28 4.59 -7.06
C VAL A 12 0.04 5.42 -8.28
N CYS A 13 -0.82 6.34 -8.73
CA CYS A 13 -0.49 7.21 -9.87
C CYS A 13 0.58 8.25 -9.53
N ARG A 14 0.60 8.77 -8.29
CA ARG A 14 1.55 9.81 -7.88
C ARG A 14 2.84 9.27 -7.28
N GLY A 15 2.83 8.03 -6.78
CA GLY A 15 3.93 7.46 -6.01
C GLY A 15 4.13 8.14 -4.64
N VAL A 16 3.03 8.62 -4.03
CA VAL A 16 3.06 9.41 -2.79
C VAL A 16 1.96 8.96 -1.83
N ILE A 17 2.28 8.81 -0.54
CA ILE A 17 1.32 8.50 0.55
C ILE A 17 1.43 9.56 1.63
N ALA A 18 0.35 10.28 1.92
CA ALA A 18 0.34 11.39 2.90
C ALA A 18 1.49 12.40 2.72
N GLY A 19 1.90 12.68 1.48
CA GLY A 19 3.04 13.56 1.17
C GLY A 19 4.41 12.89 1.23
N VAL A 20 4.49 11.61 1.60
CA VAL A 20 5.73 10.81 1.61
C VAL A 20 5.90 10.08 0.30
N ALA A 21 7.02 10.31 -0.37
CA ALA A 21 7.50 9.54 -1.52
C ALA A 21 8.78 8.77 -1.17
N VAL A 22 9.18 7.85 -2.04
CA VAL A 22 10.53 7.31 -2.00
C VAL A 22 11.56 8.46 -2.14
N GLY A 23 12.64 8.38 -1.37
CA GLY A 23 13.65 9.43 -1.25
C GLY A 23 13.32 10.49 -0.19
N THR A 24 12.12 10.50 0.38
CA THR A 24 11.75 11.46 1.45
C THR A 24 12.68 11.28 2.67
N PRO A 25 13.25 12.37 3.23
CA PRO A 25 14.05 12.30 4.44
C PRO A 25 13.28 11.71 5.63
N GLU A 26 13.95 10.92 6.47
CA GLU A 26 13.35 10.26 7.64
C GLU A 26 12.55 11.22 8.54
N GLN A 27 13.06 12.43 8.77
CA GLN A 27 12.37 13.42 9.59
C GLN A 27 11.03 13.86 8.97
N GLU A 28 10.98 14.00 7.65
CA GLU A 28 9.76 14.36 6.93
C GLU A 28 8.77 13.21 6.89
N VAL A 29 9.25 11.96 6.76
CA VAL A 29 8.39 10.76 6.90
C VAL A 29 7.67 10.76 8.24
N ARG A 30 8.42 10.99 9.33
CA ARG A 30 7.87 11.00 10.69
C ARG A 30 6.93 12.18 10.94
N ALA A 31 7.23 13.34 10.34
CA ALA A 31 6.34 14.49 10.42
C ALA A 31 5.01 14.24 9.69
N ALA A 32 5.05 13.55 8.55
CA ALA A 32 3.87 13.26 7.74
C ALA A 32 3.00 12.13 8.32
N LEU A 33 3.60 11.00 8.70
CA LEU A 33 2.87 9.82 9.19
C LEU A 33 2.61 9.85 10.71
N GLY A 34 3.33 10.72 11.42
CA GLY A 34 3.27 10.85 12.88
C GLY A 34 4.27 9.97 13.62
N PRO A 35 4.28 10.04 14.97
CA PRO A 35 5.28 9.37 15.81
C PRO A 35 4.95 7.90 16.14
N GLY A 36 3.79 7.38 15.75
CA GLY A 36 3.24 6.11 16.25
C GLY A 36 3.77 4.82 15.60
N GLY A 37 4.86 4.88 14.82
CA GLY A 37 5.38 3.74 14.08
C GLY A 37 6.18 2.77 14.95
N ALA A 38 5.94 1.47 14.82
CA ALA A 38 6.73 0.42 15.46
C ALA A 38 8.00 0.15 14.65
N GLU A 39 9.17 0.28 15.29
CA GLU A 39 10.45 0.16 14.60
C GLU A 39 11.09 -1.21 14.76
N THR A 40 11.61 -1.75 13.65
CA THR A 40 12.51 -2.91 13.62
C THR A 40 13.76 -2.57 12.82
N ARG A 41 14.95 -2.80 13.39
CA ARG A 41 16.23 -2.53 12.72
C ARG A 41 16.80 -3.80 12.10
N GLN A 42 17.15 -3.76 10.82
CA GLN A 42 17.71 -4.90 10.10
C GLN A 42 18.72 -4.46 9.04
N LYS A 43 19.94 -5.00 9.08
CA LYS A 43 20.99 -4.85 8.05
C LYS A 43 21.19 -3.40 7.55
N GLY A 44 21.29 -2.44 8.47
CA GLY A 44 21.50 -1.02 8.12
C GLY A 44 20.25 -0.27 7.64
N SER A 45 19.08 -0.89 7.75
CA SER A 45 17.78 -0.24 7.50
C SER A 45 16.91 -0.26 8.74
N VAL A 46 15.96 0.68 8.81
CA VAL A 46 14.92 0.77 9.82
C VAL A 46 13.58 0.56 9.14
N PHE A 47 12.88 -0.49 9.54
CA PHE A 47 11.50 -0.76 9.14
C PHE A 47 10.59 -0.09 10.15
N VAL A 48 9.67 0.74 9.68
CA VAL A 48 8.70 1.45 10.52
C VAL A 48 7.30 1.03 10.11
N ASP A 49 6.62 0.29 10.97
CA ASP A 49 5.26 -0.21 10.76
C ASP A 49 4.24 0.70 11.45
N TYR A 50 3.39 1.36 10.66
CA TYR A 50 2.28 2.19 11.12
C TYR A 50 0.91 1.48 10.98
N GLY A 51 0.89 0.15 10.96
CA GLY A 51 -0.31 -0.65 10.76
C GLY A 51 -0.63 -0.82 9.28
N LEU A 52 -1.17 0.25 8.65
CA LEU A 52 -1.52 0.27 7.22
C LEU A 52 -0.30 0.52 6.32
N VAL A 53 0.62 1.35 6.78
CA VAL A 53 1.78 1.79 6.01
C VAL A 53 3.02 1.26 6.68
N GLU A 54 3.85 0.58 5.91
CA GLU A 54 5.22 0.25 6.30
C GLU A 54 6.19 1.08 5.47
N VAL A 55 7.20 1.63 6.13
CA VAL A 55 8.28 2.37 5.47
C VAL A 55 9.61 1.71 5.78
N VAL A 56 10.45 1.58 4.76
CA VAL A 56 11.85 1.19 4.94
C VAL A 56 12.71 2.44 4.81
N LEU A 57 13.45 2.76 5.87
CA LEU A 57 14.39 3.86 5.93
C LEU A 57 15.82 3.31 5.86
N SER A 58 16.65 3.88 5.00
CA SER A 58 18.08 3.58 4.94
C SER A 58 18.86 4.84 4.60
N ALA A 59 20.05 5.00 5.20
CA ALA A 59 20.87 6.20 5.09
C ALA A 59 20.08 7.52 5.30
N GLY A 60 19.13 7.51 6.24
CA GLY A 60 18.30 8.68 6.58
C GLY A 60 17.18 9.02 5.59
N HIS A 61 16.91 8.17 4.60
CA HIS A 61 15.90 8.41 3.56
C HIS A 61 14.97 7.20 3.37
N CYS A 62 13.73 7.47 2.93
CA CYS A 62 12.77 6.45 2.53
C CYS A 62 13.25 5.69 1.28
N GLN A 63 13.39 4.38 1.39
CA GLN A 63 13.76 3.49 0.29
C GLN A 63 12.55 2.81 -0.34
N SER A 64 11.55 2.49 0.47
CA SER A 64 10.28 1.95 0.02
C SER A 64 9.15 2.29 0.97
N ILE A 65 7.94 2.30 0.42
CA ILE A 65 6.69 2.46 1.16
C ILE A 65 5.76 1.33 0.72
N MET A 66 5.10 0.69 1.68
CA MET A 66 4.17 -0.40 1.40
C MET A 66 2.85 -0.16 2.12
N LEU A 67 1.75 -0.21 1.38
CA LEU A 67 0.40 -0.25 1.91
C LEU A 67 -0.05 -1.69 2.07
N GLN A 68 -0.27 -2.10 3.31
CA GLN A 68 -0.65 -3.45 3.71
C GLN A 68 -2.20 -3.61 3.70
N VAL A 69 -2.81 -3.51 2.53
CA VAL A 69 -4.29 -3.54 2.35
C VAL A 69 -4.93 -4.74 3.04
N HIS A 70 -4.34 -5.93 2.91
CA HIS A 70 -4.84 -7.16 3.52
C HIS A 70 -4.94 -7.12 5.05
N ARG A 71 -4.15 -6.30 5.75
CA ARG A 71 -4.15 -6.32 7.23
C ARG A 71 -5.49 -5.93 7.84
N PHE A 72 -6.27 -5.09 7.17
CA PHE A 72 -7.58 -4.68 7.66
C PHE A 72 -8.71 -5.64 7.35
N ALA A 73 -8.47 -6.64 6.52
CA ALA A 73 -9.40 -7.76 6.40
C ALA A 73 -9.35 -8.66 7.65
N PHE A 74 -8.27 -8.58 8.44
CA PHE A 74 -7.93 -9.58 9.46
C PHE A 74 -7.58 -9.05 10.85
N ASP A 75 -7.23 -7.76 10.98
CA ASP A 75 -6.74 -7.16 12.23
C ASP A 75 -7.57 -5.93 12.61
N ASP A 76 -8.56 -6.13 13.48
CA ASP A 76 -9.47 -5.08 13.97
C ASP A 76 -8.76 -4.02 14.83
N ASP A 77 -7.56 -4.33 15.34
CA ASP A 77 -6.77 -3.45 16.21
C ASP A 77 -5.77 -2.58 15.43
N ARG A 78 -5.38 -2.99 14.21
CA ARG A 78 -4.52 -2.18 13.35
C ARG A 78 -5.33 -1.07 12.69
N ARG A 79 -5.07 0.17 13.08
CA ARG A 79 -5.67 1.37 12.50
C ARG A 79 -4.74 2.01 11.49
N ALA A 80 -5.31 2.68 10.50
CA ALA A 80 -4.53 3.55 9.63
C ALA A 80 -3.88 4.66 10.48
N PRO A 81 -2.68 5.15 10.10
CA PRO A 81 -2.14 6.38 10.67
C PRO A 81 -3.23 7.46 10.70
N GLY A 82 -3.25 8.30 11.74
CA GLY A 82 -4.33 9.29 11.91
C GLY A 82 -4.52 10.21 10.69
N VAL A 83 -3.43 10.52 9.98
CA VAL A 83 -3.45 11.29 8.73
C VAL A 83 -4.15 10.58 7.57
N LEU A 84 -4.16 9.24 7.58
CA LEU A 84 -4.79 8.42 6.56
C LEU A 84 -6.23 8.08 6.88
N ALA A 85 -6.62 8.06 8.16
CA ALA A 85 -7.95 7.68 8.62
C ALA A 85 -9.12 8.32 7.83
N PRO A 86 -9.09 9.60 7.41
CA PRO A 86 -10.20 10.20 6.65
C PRO A 86 -10.44 9.60 5.26
N HIS A 87 -9.48 8.85 4.70
CA HIS A 87 -9.56 8.25 3.37
C HIS A 87 -10.11 6.82 3.37
N PHE A 88 -10.19 6.19 4.55
CA PHE A 88 -10.58 4.79 4.68
C PHE A 88 -11.89 4.70 5.46
N PRO A 89 -12.87 3.92 4.99
CA PRO A 89 -14.04 3.60 5.81
C PRO A 89 -13.63 2.76 7.03
N PRO A 90 -14.51 2.64 8.04
CA PRO A 90 -14.30 1.67 9.11
C PRO A 90 -14.07 0.26 8.54
N PRO A 91 -13.10 -0.52 9.06
CA PRO A 91 -12.88 -1.89 8.63
C PRO A 91 -14.08 -2.80 8.94
N PRO A 92 -14.15 -3.97 8.31
CA PRO A 92 -13.21 -4.56 7.34
C PRO A 92 -13.24 -3.87 5.97
N TRP A 93 -12.17 -4.01 5.17
CA TRP A 93 -12.20 -3.63 3.76
C TRP A 93 -11.50 -4.64 2.87
N VAL A 94 -12.11 -4.85 1.71
CA VAL A 94 -11.58 -5.63 0.59
C VAL A 94 -11.56 -4.68 -0.60
N VAL A 95 -10.47 -4.72 -1.37
CA VAL A 95 -10.28 -3.86 -2.54
C VAL A 95 -10.21 -4.74 -3.78
N PRO A 96 -11.31 -4.88 -4.54
CA PRO A 96 -11.26 -5.57 -5.82
C PRO A 96 -10.27 -4.88 -6.75
N PHE A 97 -9.35 -5.64 -7.33
CA PHE A 97 -8.34 -5.08 -8.23
C PHE A 97 -8.97 -4.41 -9.46
N GLN A 98 -10.09 -4.94 -9.97
CA GLN A 98 -10.77 -4.36 -11.13
C GLN A 98 -11.28 -2.94 -10.87
N ASP A 99 -11.79 -2.68 -9.66
CA ASP A 99 -12.28 -1.35 -9.28
C ASP A 99 -11.12 -0.36 -9.14
N LEU A 100 -10.02 -0.79 -8.50
CA LEU A 100 -8.81 0.02 -8.40
C LEU A 100 -8.20 0.28 -9.78
N ARG A 101 -8.14 -0.73 -10.64
CA ARG A 101 -7.63 -0.63 -12.01
C ARG A 101 -8.43 0.39 -12.82
N ALA A 102 -9.76 0.32 -12.79
CA ALA A 102 -10.61 1.28 -13.47
C ALA A 102 -10.34 2.72 -12.98
N ALA A 103 -10.18 2.91 -11.67
CA ALA A 103 -9.86 4.23 -11.10
C ALA A 103 -8.45 4.74 -11.50
N ILE A 104 -7.47 3.85 -11.67
CA ILE A 104 -6.12 4.19 -12.17
C ILE A 104 -6.17 4.56 -13.66
N GLU A 105 -6.88 3.79 -14.48
CA GLU A 105 -6.97 4.01 -15.93
C GLU A 105 -7.67 5.33 -16.28
N LEU A 106 -8.51 5.87 -15.38
CA LEU A 106 -9.06 7.23 -15.50
C LEU A 106 -8.02 8.35 -15.26
N ARG A 107 -6.86 8.03 -14.65
CA ARG A 107 -5.84 9.00 -14.21
C ARG A 107 -4.51 8.86 -14.93
N SER A 108 -4.13 7.64 -15.30
CA SER A 108 -2.86 7.33 -15.95
C SER A 108 -3.09 7.08 -17.43
N ALA A 109 -2.36 7.82 -18.27
CA ALA A 109 -2.45 7.67 -19.73
C ALA A 109 -1.91 6.30 -20.19
N ASN A 110 -0.97 5.72 -19.44
CA ASN A 110 -0.32 4.46 -19.77
C ASN A 110 -0.89 3.25 -18.98
N GLY A 111 -1.72 3.50 -17.97
CA GLY A 111 -2.51 2.49 -17.28
C GLY A 111 -1.68 1.51 -16.44
N VAL A 112 -2.17 0.26 -16.38
CA VAL A 112 -1.67 -0.82 -15.53
C VAL A 112 -1.29 -2.03 -16.39
N GLU A 113 -0.06 -2.53 -16.23
CA GLU A 113 0.46 -3.68 -16.97
C GLU A 113 0.80 -4.86 -16.05
N ASP A 114 0.79 -6.08 -16.61
CA ASP A 114 1.32 -7.26 -15.94
C ASP A 114 2.82 -7.11 -15.72
N HIS A 115 3.29 -7.39 -14.50
CA HIS A 115 4.70 -7.26 -14.16
C HIS A 115 5.33 -8.60 -13.77
N ARG A 116 4.78 -9.28 -12.77
CA ARG A 116 5.31 -10.56 -12.26
C ARG A 116 4.18 -11.48 -11.82
N HIS A 117 4.45 -12.79 -11.89
CA HIS A 117 3.56 -13.82 -11.39
C HIS A 117 4.32 -14.70 -10.41
N HIS A 118 3.80 -14.83 -9.19
CA HIS A 118 4.27 -15.75 -8.16
C HIS A 118 3.14 -16.69 -7.77
N PRO A 119 3.41 -17.95 -7.36
CA PRO A 119 2.36 -18.83 -6.86
C PRO A 119 1.54 -18.13 -5.76
N GLY A 120 0.24 -17.97 -6.00
CA GLY A 120 -0.70 -17.30 -5.10
C GLY A 120 -0.87 -15.78 -5.28
N SER A 121 -0.07 -15.12 -6.13
CA SER A 121 -0.22 -13.67 -6.39
C SER A 121 0.25 -13.21 -7.78
N ARG A 122 -0.42 -12.20 -8.31
CA ARG A 122 0.01 -11.43 -9.48
C ARG A 122 0.41 -10.04 -9.08
N THR A 123 1.50 -9.56 -9.63
CA THR A 123 1.96 -8.18 -9.45
C THR A 123 1.75 -7.43 -10.75
N TYR A 124 1.09 -6.28 -10.64
CA TYR A 124 0.89 -5.33 -11.73
C TYR A 124 1.72 -4.07 -11.48
N ARG A 125 2.18 -3.42 -12.55
CA ARG A 125 2.92 -2.15 -12.48
C ARG A 125 2.06 -1.02 -13.02
N VAL A 126 2.03 0.11 -12.32
CA VAL A 126 1.49 1.38 -12.84
C VAL A 126 2.62 2.09 -13.59
N VAL A 127 2.46 2.24 -14.90
CA VAL A 127 3.56 2.60 -15.81
C VAL A 127 4.18 3.96 -15.48
N ASP A 128 3.36 4.93 -15.06
CA ASP A 128 3.80 6.32 -14.85
C ASP A 128 4.57 6.54 -13.52
N SER A 129 4.44 5.64 -12.56
CA SER A 129 4.95 5.81 -11.19
C SER A 129 5.83 4.66 -10.69
N ASP A 130 5.86 3.54 -11.42
CA ASP A 130 6.46 2.27 -10.99
C ASP A 130 5.90 1.70 -9.66
N ALA A 131 4.72 2.17 -9.25
CA ALA A 131 3.99 1.53 -8.16
C ALA A 131 3.65 0.09 -8.55
N LEU A 132 3.86 -0.84 -7.62
CA LEU A 132 3.52 -2.25 -7.78
C LEU A 132 2.24 -2.56 -6.99
N ILE A 133 1.31 -3.24 -7.63
CA ILE A 133 0.04 -3.67 -7.03
C ILE A 133 0.07 -5.20 -6.96
N ASN A 134 0.12 -5.76 -5.77
CA ASN A 134 0.06 -7.20 -5.55
C ASN A 134 -1.39 -7.61 -5.35
N VAL A 135 -1.84 -8.56 -6.16
CA VAL A 135 -3.21 -9.06 -6.22
C VAL A 135 -3.17 -10.56 -5.94
N LEU A 136 -4.10 -11.05 -5.11
CA LEU A 136 -4.21 -12.50 -4.90
C LEU A 136 -4.66 -13.19 -6.19
N ASP A 137 -4.01 -14.31 -6.53
CA ASP A 137 -4.35 -15.15 -7.69
C ASP A 137 -4.63 -16.61 -7.26
N GLY A 138 -4.69 -16.87 -5.95
CA GLY A 138 -4.84 -18.19 -5.35
C GLY A 138 -6.16 -18.39 -4.60
N GLU A 139 -6.21 -19.43 -3.78
CA GLU A 139 -7.38 -19.75 -2.96
C GLU A 139 -7.72 -18.62 -1.97
N GLN A 140 -8.99 -18.58 -1.58
CA GLN A 140 -9.52 -17.64 -0.61
C GLN A 140 -8.74 -17.73 0.71
N VAL A 141 -8.19 -16.60 1.15
CA VAL A 141 -7.43 -16.52 2.40
C VAL A 141 -8.38 -16.06 3.51
N VAL A 142 -8.64 -16.95 4.46
CA VAL A 142 -9.40 -16.66 5.68
C VAL A 142 -8.44 -16.67 6.85
N ILE A 143 -8.10 -15.49 7.38
CA ILE A 143 -7.33 -15.36 8.62
C ILE A 143 -8.27 -14.78 9.66
N GLY A 144 -8.47 -15.47 10.79
CA GLY A 144 -9.28 -14.95 11.91
C GLY A 144 -10.81 -15.00 11.72
N GLY A 145 -11.33 -15.39 10.55
CA GLY A 145 -12.74 -15.76 10.37
C GLY A 145 -13.73 -14.61 10.15
N THR A 146 -13.28 -13.36 10.03
CA THR A 146 -14.18 -12.21 9.91
C THR A 146 -14.49 -11.84 8.46
N HIS A 147 -13.50 -11.69 7.57
CA HIS A 147 -13.77 -11.42 6.14
C HIS A 147 -12.76 -12.09 5.21
N PRO A 148 -13.20 -12.94 4.26
CA PRO A 148 -12.27 -13.58 3.35
C PRO A 148 -11.76 -12.61 2.29
N VAL A 149 -10.45 -12.57 2.08
CA VAL A 149 -9.84 -11.96 0.89
C VAL A 149 -9.78 -13.05 -0.19
N ALA A 150 -10.23 -12.74 -1.40
CA ALA A 150 -10.36 -13.70 -2.49
C ALA A 150 -9.39 -13.43 -3.64
N ALA A 151 -9.30 -14.37 -4.57
CA ALA A 151 -8.62 -14.15 -5.85
C ALA A 151 -9.19 -12.89 -6.54
N GLY A 152 -8.31 -12.03 -7.02
CA GLY A 152 -8.66 -10.75 -7.64
C GLY A 152 -8.68 -9.56 -6.68
N ASP A 153 -8.49 -9.77 -5.38
CA ASP A 153 -8.39 -8.67 -4.41
C ASP A 153 -6.94 -8.18 -4.25
N VAL A 154 -6.79 -6.88 -3.99
CA VAL A 154 -5.50 -6.25 -3.71
C VAL A 154 -5.00 -6.68 -2.34
N TRP A 155 -3.82 -7.28 -2.32
CA TRP A 155 -3.12 -7.70 -1.11
C TRP A 155 -2.26 -6.58 -0.52
N SER A 156 -1.46 -5.94 -1.37
CA SER A 156 -0.61 -4.81 -0.99
C SER A 156 -0.27 -3.93 -2.19
N ILE A 157 0.16 -2.71 -1.89
CA ILE A 157 0.73 -1.77 -2.86
C ILE A 157 2.13 -1.40 -2.39
N GLU A 158 3.10 -1.38 -3.29
CA GLU A 158 4.49 -1.03 -3.01
C GLU A 158 4.92 0.17 -3.88
N LEU A 159 5.59 1.12 -3.24
CA LEU A 159 6.31 2.21 -3.88
C LEU A 159 7.80 1.99 -3.64
N LEU A 160 8.56 1.83 -4.71
CA LEU A 160 9.98 1.44 -4.66
C LEU A 160 10.86 2.52 -5.27
N SER A 161 12.11 2.61 -4.82
CA SER A 161 13.11 3.39 -5.56
C SER A 161 13.35 2.72 -6.90
N ARG A 162 13.40 3.54 -7.97
CA ARG A 162 13.89 3.06 -9.25
C ARG A 162 15.35 2.60 -9.04
N PRO A 163 15.72 1.40 -9.50
CA PRO A 163 17.10 0.94 -9.45
C PRO A 163 18.03 1.81 -10.29
#